data_AF-A0A917HKI1-F1
#
_entry.id   AF-A0A917HKI1-F1
#
_cell.length_a   1.000
_cell.length_b   1.000
_cell.length_c   1.000
_cell.angle_alpha   90.00
_cell.angle_beta   90.00
_cell.angle_gamma   90.00
#
_symmetry.space_group_name_H-M   'P 1'
#
loop_
_entity.id
_entity.type
_entity.pdbx_description
1 polymer ?
#
loop_
_entity_poly.entity_id
_entity_poly.type
_entity_poly.pdbx_seq_one_letter_code
_entity_poly.pdbx_strand_id
1 'polypeptide(L)'
;MSLCFSYFDDDKIFVASDSRVSITVNGKHYFVTDKYKKIRKIGDKVIFFSGDVELAERMFNRINEKSSLKSIEHNVQKTFTETKKKQPKDDTGFVIKILMMKLGKPAYYFINSEDLLLTKQDSSKGKIYAMGANQEEALAYCLEIKGQYEGIEEAILKSYEYVADEAIGGTLHCFIISKDGIMEGQAVINDSRPLRTYEGRAFPYHCDLRGNLIATNVNLSGNMNMTGGSISWANVGKPTYSASEVGALASSSPKLTNITSTGVYTGEITADQIRAGKITASQIDTTNLSVARLYQNGSPNNYVVLGGQYGDLELYYQGSNYFTVYNDIDSVTLKHRDRGHLRLSSVSGKAHPLGGWDFSGATVTGLNTVSVFG
;
A
#
# COMPACT_ATOMS: atom_id res chain seq x y z
N MET A 1 -29.76 -11.79 -15.94
CA MET A 1 -30.92 -11.32 -16.73
C MET A 1 -31.72 -10.32 -15.90
N SER A 2 -32.50 -9.45 -16.54
CA SER A 2 -33.21 -8.35 -15.85
C SER A 2 -34.42 -7.93 -16.65
N LEU A 3 -35.41 -7.29 -16.01
CA LEU A 3 -36.50 -6.59 -16.69
C LEU A 3 -36.48 -5.12 -16.25
N CYS A 4 -36.72 -4.21 -17.21
CA CYS A 4 -36.83 -2.78 -16.96
C CYS A 4 -37.92 -2.15 -17.81
N PHE A 5 -38.91 -1.56 -17.15
CA PHE A 5 -39.98 -0.76 -17.75
C PHE A 5 -39.63 0.72 -17.74
N SER A 6 -40.06 1.43 -18.79
CA SER A 6 -39.97 2.88 -18.88
C SER A 6 -41.23 3.42 -19.55
N TYR A 7 -41.94 4.32 -18.87
CA TYR A 7 -43.10 5.04 -19.36
C TYR A 7 -42.79 6.53 -19.47
N PHE A 8 -43.22 7.13 -20.59
CA PHE A 8 -42.96 8.53 -20.91
C PHE A 8 -44.27 9.31 -20.91
N ASP A 9 -44.33 10.35 -20.08
CA ASP A 9 -45.39 11.36 -20.09
C ASP A 9 -44.82 12.69 -20.62
N ASP A 10 -45.61 13.77 -20.67
CA ASP A 10 -45.13 15.07 -21.18
C ASP A 10 -44.01 15.68 -20.33
N ASP A 11 -44.11 15.57 -19.00
CA ASP A 11 -43.25 16.26 -18.03
C ASP A 11 -42.55 15.32 -17.04
N LYS A 12 -42.80 14.01 -17.15
CA LYS A 12 -42.21 12.98 -16.29
C LYS A 12 -41.88 11.69 -17.03
N ILE A 13 -40.93 10.95 -16.46
CA ILE A 13 -40.59 9.58 -16.82
C ILE A 13 -40.84 8.71 -15.59
N PHE A 14 -41.59 7.62 -15.74
CA PHE A 14 -41.62 6.55 -14.75
C PHE A 14 -40.73 5.41 -15.25
N VAL A 15 -39.77 4.97 -14.43
CA VAL A 15 -38.88 3.85 -14.78
C VAL A 15 -38.75 2.92 -13.60
N ALA A 16 -38.80 1.62 -13.85
CA ALA A 16 -38.70 0.61 -12.79
C ALA A 16 -37.95 -0.63 -13.26
N SER A 17 -37.18 -1.23 -12.36
CA SER A 17 -36.46 -2.49 -12.60
C SER A 17 -36.48 -3.38 -11.37
N ASP A 18 -36.49 -4.69 -11.60
CA ASP A 18 -36.42 -5.71 -10.57
C ASP A 18 -35.03 -5.77 -9.88
N SER A 19 -34.92 -6.50 -8.78
CA SER A 19 -33.66 -6.64 -8.03
C SER A 19 -33.04 -8.04 -8.08
N ARG A 20 -33.69 -8.97 -8.79
CA ARG A 20 -33.32 -10.38 -8.81
C ARG A 20 -32.07 -10.64 -9.64
N VAL A 21 -31.09 -11.32 -9.07
CA VAL A 21 -29.95 -11.87 -9.81
C VAL A 21 -30.17 -13.35 -10.00
N SER A 22 -29.84 -13.79 -11.21
CA SER A 22 -29.90 -15.19 -11.60
C SER A 22 -28.61 -15.62 -12.27
N ILE A 23 -28.34 -16.92 -12.21
CA ILE A 23 -27.29 -17.56 -13.01
C ILE A 23 -27.90 -18.52 -14.02
N THR A 24 -27.22 -18.69 -15.14
CA THR A 24 -27.59 -19.68 -16.16
C THR A 24 -26.65 -20.87 -16.06
N VAL A 25 -27.19 -22.06 -15.78
CA VAL A 25 -26.43 -23.31 -15.77
C VAL A 25 -27.13 -24.30 -16.69
N ASN A 26 -26.43 -24.78 -17.72
CA ASN A 26 -26.98 -25.69 -18.74
C ASN A 26 -28.29 -25.18 -19.37
N GLY A 27 -28.33 -23.89 -19.71
CA GLY A 27 -29.49 -23.23 -20.33
C GLY A 27 -30.68 -23.00 -19.39
N LYS A 28 -30.56 -23.30 -18.09
CA LYS A 28 -31.61 -23.04 -17.10
C LYS A 28 -31.20 -21.91 -16.15
N HIS A 29 -32.15 -21.04 -15.82
CA HIS A 29 -31.95 -19.98 -14.85
C HIS A 29 -32.19 -20.49 -13.42
N TYR A 30 -31.35 -20.04 -12.49
CA TYR A 30 -31.47 -20.28 -11.07
C TYR A 30 -31.39 -18.96 -10.33
N PHE A 31 -32.27 -18.79 -9.35
CA PHE A 31 -32.28 -17.69 -8.42
C PHE A 31 -30.98 -17.64 -7.59
N VAL A 32 -30.47 -16.43 -7.37
CA VAL A 32 -29.31 -16.18 -6.51
C VAL A 32 -29.65 -15.24 -5.35
N THR A 33 -30.14 -14.03 -5.66
CA THR A 33 -30.39 -13.00 -4.65
C THR A 33 -31.35 -11.93 -5.16
N ASP A 34 -32.16 -11.35 -4.28
CA ASP A 34 -33.04 -10.21 -4.57
C ASP A 34 -32.48 -8.88 -4.06
N LYS A 35 -31.19 -8.83 -3.67
CA LYS A 35 -30.60 -7.64 -3.04
C LYS A 35 -29.87 -6.71 -4.02
N TYR A 36 -29.88 -6.98 -5.32
CA TYR A 36 -29.06 -6.25 -6.28
C TYR A 36 -29.84 -5.12 -6.95
N LYS A 37 -29.40 -3.87 -6.75
CA LYS A 37 -30.04 -2.70 -7.34
C LYS A 37 -29.53 -2.45 -8.77
N LYS A 38 -30.30 -2.93 -9.76
CA LYS A 38 -30.01 -2.86 -11.20
C LYS A 38 -30.17 -1.47 -11.82
N ILE A 39 -30.92 -0.60 -11.15
CA ILE A 39 -31.24 0.76 -11.59
C ILE A 39 -30.84 1.76 -10.50
N ARG A 40 -30.06 2.79 -10.86
CA ARG A 40 -29.47 3.74 -9.91
C ARG A 40 -29.68 5.18 -10.38
N LYS A 41 -29.96 6.08 -9.43
CA LYS A 41 -29.86 7.53 -9.63
C LYS A 41 -28.39 7.94 -9.54
N ILE A 42 -27.89 8.63 -10.56
CA ILE A 42 -26.55 9.22 -10.58
C ILE A 42 -26.66 10.66 -11.07
N GLY A 43 -26.57 11.61 -10.14
CA GLY A 43 -26.86 13.02 -10.42
C GLY A 43 -28.31 13.23 -10.87
N ASP A 44 -28.48 13.82 -12.04
CA ASP A 44 -29.73 14.11 -12.75
C ASP A 44 -30.18 12.98 -13.70
N LYS A 45 -29.53 11.81 -13.64
CA LYS A 45 -29.82 10.66 -14.50
C LYS A 45 -30.30 9.48 -13.67
N VAL A 46 -31.16 8.66 -14.26
CA VAL A 46 -31.44 7.31 -13.81
C VAL A 46 -30.86 6.35 -14.83
N ILE A 47 -29.99 5.45 -14.36
CA ILE A 47 -29.25 4.51 -15.20
C ILE A 47 -29.62 3.09 -14.79
N PHE A 48 -30.14 2.33 -15.75
CA PHE A 48 -30.42 0.90 -15.61
C PHE A 48 -29.36 0.10 -16.38
N PHE A 49 -28.94 -1.02 -15.80
CA PHE A 49 -27.99 -1.95 -16.41
C PHE A 49 -28.56 -3.38 -16.43
N SER A 50 -28.54 -4.01 -17.59
CA SER A 50 -28.84 -5.44 -17.78
C SER A 50 -27.61 -6.16 -18.34
N GLY A 51 -27.43 -7.42 -17.95
CA GLY A 51 -26.31 -8.26 -18.39
C GLY A 51 -25.55 -8.86 -17.21
N ASP A 52 -24.23 -8.91 -17.33
CA ASP A 52 -23.33 -9.38 -16.28
C ASP A 52 -23.19 -8.40 -15.11
N VAL A 53 -23.22 -8.95 -13.89
CA VAL A 53 -23.22 -8.18 -12.65
C VAL A 53 -21.84 -7.55 -12.38
N GLU A 54 -20.75 -8.26 -12.65
CA GLU A 54 -19.40 -7.72 -12.44
C GLU A 54 -19.13 -6.54 -13.37
N LEU A 55 -19.49 -6.69 -14.65
CA LEU A 55 -19.42 -5.62 -15.63
C LEU A 55 -20.27 -4.42 -15.20
N ALA A 56 -21.51 -4.65 -14.77
CA ALA A 56 -22.42 -3.60 -14.29
C ALA A 56 -21.80 -2.79 -13.13
N GLU A 57 -21.22 -3.44 -12.12
CA GLU A 57 -20.60 -2.75 -10.98
C GLU A 57 -19.36 -1.95 -11.40
N ARG A 58 -18.52 -2.49 -12.27
CA ARG A 58 -17.36 -1.76 -12.81
C ARG A 58 -17.80 -0.50 -13.56
N MET A 59 -18.94 -0.57 -14.25
CA MET A 59 -19.51 0.57 -14.98
C MET A 59 -20.05 1.63 -14.02
N PHE A 60 -20.87 1.23 -13.04
CA PHE A 60 -21.41 2.16 -12.05
C PHE A 60 -20.29 2.87 -11.27
N ASN A 61 -19.20 2.18 -10.95
CA ASN A 61 -18.05 2.79 -10.27
C ASN A 61 -17.27 3.81 -11.12
N ARG A 62 -17.45 3.82 -12.44
CA ARG A 62 -16.81 4.78 -13.36
C ARG A 62 -17.71 5.96 -13.74
N ILE A 63 -19.02 5.87 -13.46
CA ILE A 63 -20.00 6.92 -13.75
C ILE A 63 -20.28 7.70 -12.46
N ASN A 64 -20.19 9.02 -12.53
CA ASN A 64 -20.50 9.91 -11.41
C ASN A 64 -21.51 10.98 -11.83
N GLU A 65 -21.94 11.81 -10.88
CA GLU A 65 -22.96 12.85 -11.11
C GLU A 65 -22.58 13.87 -12.20
N LYS A 66 -21.29 14.06 -12.48
CA LYS A 66 -20.77 14.99 -13.49
C LYS A 66 -20.58 14.32 -14.86
N SER A 67 -20.77 13.00 -14.96
CA SER A 67 -20.59 12.27 -16.21
C SER A 67 -21.59 12.74 -17.26
N SER A 68 -21.09 13.31 -18.35
CA SER A 68 -21.86 13.60 -19.55
C SER A 68 -22.21 12.30 -20.29
N LEU A 69 -23.23 12.34 -21.16
CA LEU A 69 -23.61 11.20 -22.00
C LEU A 69 -22.42 10.63 -22.82
N LYS A 70 -21.58 11.49 -23.38
CA LYS A 70 -20.35 11.09 -24.10
C LYS A 70 -19.33 10.41 -23.18
N SER A 71 -19.16 10.92 -21.95
CA SER A 71 -18.25 10.28 -21.00
C SER A 71 -18.77 8.91 -20.52
N ILE A 72 -20.10 8.75 -20.41
CA ILE A 72 -20.72 7.46 -20.09
C ILE A 72 -20.46 6.47 -21.23
N GLU A 73 -20.75 6.86 -22.47
CA GLU A 73 -20.45 6.05 -23.66
C GLU A 73 -18.98 5.62 -23.73
N HIS A 74 -18.05 6.56 -23.54
CA HIS A 74 -16.62 6.27 -23.52
C HIS A 74 -16.24 5.28 -22.40
N ASN A 75 -16.76 5.48 -21.19
CA ASN A 75 -16.51 4.58 -20.06
C ASN A 75 -17.06 3.18 -20.31
N VAL A 76 -18.21 3.08 -21.00
CA VAL A 76 -18.81 1.81 -21.40
C VAL A 76 -17.93 1.08 -22.41
N GLN A 77 -17.55 1.74 -23.50
CA GLN A 77 -16.65 1.19 -24.51
C GLN A 77 -15.34 0.70 -23.90
N LYS A 78 -14.70 1.53 -23.06
CA LYS A 78 -13.44 1.19 -22.40
C LYS A 78 -13.58 -0.04 -21.49
N THR A 79 -14.58 -0.05 -20.61
CA THR A 79 -14.73 -1.12 -19.61
C THR A 79 -15.14 -2.44 -20.26
N PHE A 80 -15.98 -2.41 -21.28
CA PHE A 80 -16.34 -3.60 -22.05
C PHE A 80 -15.13 -4.15 -22.82
N THR A 81 -14.36 -3.29 -23.50
CA THR A 81 -13.14 -3.69 -24.21
C THR A 81 -12.11 -4.32 -23.27
N GLU A 82 -11.89 -3.73 -22.08
CA GLU A 82 -11.02 -4.31 -21.06
C GLU A 82 -11.49 -5.69 -20.58
N THR A 83 -12.81 -5.90 -20.51
CA THR A 83 -13.41 -7.16 -20.05
C THR A 83 -13.29 -8.24 -21.12
N LYS A 84 -13.65 -7.95 -22.38
CA LYS A 84 -13.46 -8.86 -23.52
C LYS A 84 -11.99 -9.25 -23.73
N LYS A 85 -11.04 -8.33 -23.49
CA LYS A 85 -9.60 -8.66 -23.53
C LYS A 85 -9.21 -9.71 -22.48
N LYS A 86 -9.80 -9.66 -21.28
CA LYS A 86 -9.51 -10.63 -20.21
C LYS A 86 -10.26 -11.94 -20.41
N GLN A 87 -11.44 -11.91 -21.02
CA GLN A 87 -12.31 -13.06 -21.19
C GLN A 87 -12.84 -13.12 -22.65
N PRO A 88 -12.01 -13.53 -23.63
CA PRO A 88 -12.36 -13.43 -25.05
C PRO A 88 -13.51 -14.34 -25.48
N LYS A 89 -13.76 -15.41 -24.73
CA LYS A 89 -14.77 -16.43 -25.03
C LYS A 89 -16.11 -16.20 -24.34
N ASP A 90 -16.23 -15.17 -23.50
CA ASP A 90 -17.47 -14.90 -22.81
C ASP A 90 -18.42 -14.14 -23.74
N ASP A 91 -19.60 -14.67 -24.00
CA ASP A 91 -20.64 -14.05 -24.85
C ASP A 91 -21.51 -13.06 -24.05
N THR A 92 -20.87 -12.32 -23.14
CA THR A 92 -21.53 -11.34 -22.27
C THR A 92 -22.20 -10.24 -23.08
N GLY A 93 -23.51 -10.36 -23.24
CA GLY A 93 -24.36 -9.27 -23.70
C GLY A 93 -24.70 -8.32 -22.56
N PHE A 94 -24.82 -7.03 -22.86
CA PHE A 94 -25.33 -6.05 -21.91
C PHE A 94 -26.17 -4.99 -22.61
N VAL A 95 -27.06 -4.36 -21.83
CA VAL A 95 -27.80 -3.17 -22.26
C VAL A 95 -27.87 -2.17 -21.14
N ILE A 96 -27.63 -0.89 -21.46
CA ILE A 96 -27.69 0.22 -20.53
C ILE A 96 -28.77 1.18 -20.98
N LYS A 97 -29.71 1.53 -20.11
CA LYS A 97 -30.65 2.64 -20.33
C LYS A 97 -30.24 3.84 -19.51
N ILE A 98 -30.28 5.03 -20.11
CA ILE A 98 -30.02 6.31 -19.46
C ILE A 98 -31.25 7.19 -19.67
N LEU A 99 -31.93 7.51 -18.59
CA LEU A 99 -33.14 8.31 -18.59
C LEU A 99 -32.89 9.61 -17.82
N MET A 100 -33.32 10.73 -18.37
CA MET A 100 -33.16 12.06 -17.75
C MET A 100 -34.14 13.07 -18.35
N MET A 101 -34.29 14.21 -17.69
CA MET A 101 -34.93 15.38 -18.29
C MET A 101 -33.89 16.23 -19.00
N LYS A 102 -34.15 16.60 -20.26
CA LYS A 102 -33.30 17.47 -21.06
C LYS A 102 -34.12 18.66 -21.56
N LEU A 103 -33.77 19.86 -21.10
CA LEU A 103 -34.51 21.10 -21.40
C LEU A 103 -36.00 20.97 -21.06
N GLY A 104 -36.31 20.38 -19.90
CA GLY A 104 -37.67 20.19 -19.42
C GLY A 104 -38.46 19.08 -20.13
N LYS A 105 -37.85 18.33 -21.06
CA LYS A 105 -38.50 17.22 -21.77
C LYS A 105 -37.86 15.87 -21.42
N PRO A 106 -38.63 14.78 -21.39
CA PRO A 106 -38.08 13.44 -21.26
C PRO A 106 -37.05 13.13 -22.34
N ALA A 107 -35.96 12.48 -21.95
CA ALA A 107 -34.94 11.97 -22.85
C ALA A 107 -34.55 10.55 -22.46
N TYR A 108 -34.49 9.68 -23.46
CA TYR A 108 -34.11 8.27 -23.33
C TYR A 108 -32.97 7.95 -24.29
N TYR A 109 -31.89 7.42 -23.73
CA TYR A 109 -30.76 6.90 -24.47
C TYR A 109 -30.48 5.47 -24.04
N PHE A 110 -29.92 4.67 -24.94
CA PHE A 110 -29.41 3.35 -24.58
C PHE A 110 -28.09 3.04 -25.28
N ILE A 111 -27.35 2.09 -24.71
CA ILE A 111 -26.12 1.50 -25.27
C ILE A 111 -26.28 -0.01 -25.18
N ASN A 112 -25.97 -0.73 -26.26
CA ASN A 112 -25.95 -2.19 -26.28
C ASN A 112 -24.52 -2.71 -26.49
N SER A 113 -24.31 -4.00 -26.24
CA SER A 113 -23.01 -4.66 -26.38
C SER A 113 -22.55 -4.89 -27.83
N GLU A 114 -23.43 -4.75 -28.82
CA GLU A 114 -23.13 -5.05 -30.23
C GLU A 114 -22.40 -3.88 -30.89
N ASP A 115 -22.93 -2.66 -30.75
CA ASP A 115 -22.38 -1.46 -31.38
C ASP A 115 -21.59 -0.57 -30.41
N LEU A 116 -21.87 -0.67 -29.10
CA LEU A 116 -21.34 0.22 -28.05
C LEU A 116 -21.58 1.71 -28.35
N LEU A 117 -22.64 2.02 -29.10
CA LEU A 117 -23.02 3.37 -29.50
C LEU A 117 -24.17 3.89 -28.65
N LEU A 118 -24.08 5.16 -28.26
CA LEU A 118 -25.16 5.84 -27.57
C LEU A 118 -26.27 6.24 -28.56
N THR A 119 -27.38 5.52 -28.50
CA THR A 119 -28.52 5.75 -29.39
C THR A 119 -29.66 6.43 -28.64
N LYS A 120 -30.16 7.57 -29.16
CA LYS A 120 -31.36 8.23 -28.64
C LYS A 120 -32.60 7.45 -29.07
N GLN A 121 -33.57 7.31 -28.18
CA GLN A 121 -34.84 6.66 -28.44
C GLN A 121 -35.99 7.66 -28.45
N ASP A 122 -37.12 7.23 -29.03
CA ASP A 122 -38.37 7.96 -28.93
C ASP A 122 -38.83 8.00 -27.47
N SER A 123 -39.16 9.20 -27.01
CA SER A 123 -39.61 9.49 -25.66
C SER A 123 -40.87 10.34 -25.68
N SER A 124 -41.68 10.17 -26.73
CA SER A 124 -42.99 10.79 -26.87
C SER A 124 -43.98 10.28 -25.81
N LYS A 125 -44.96 11.14 -25.51
CA LYS A 125 -46.01 10.85 -24.52
C LYS A 125 -46.72 9.53 -24.82
N GLY A 126 -46.97 8.75 -23.77
CA GLY A 126 -47.72 7.50 -23.82
C GLY A 126 -46.89 6.30 -24.25
N LYS A 127 -45.62 6.48 -24.60
CA LYS A 127 -44.73 5.37 -24.94
C LYS A 127 -44.37 4.56 -23.71
N ILE A 128 -44.44 3.25 -23.84
CA ILE A 128 -44.01 2.27 -22.84
C ILE A 128 -42.96 1.38 -23.51
N TYR A 129 -41.83 1.20 -22.84
CA TYR A 129 -40.77 0.28 -23.25
C TYR A 129 -40.51 -0.73 -22.14
N ALA A 130 -40.50 -2.01 -22.47
CA ALA A 130 -39.92 -3.07 -21.65
C ALA A 130 -38.58 -3.48 -22.25
N MET A 131 -37.64 -3.91 -21.41
CA MET A 131 -36.35 -4.42 -21.86
C MET A 131 -35.83 -5.55 -20.99
N GLY A 132 -35.37 -6.62 -21.62
CA GLY A 132 -34.66 -7.74 -21.00
C GLY A 132 -35.47 -9.04 -20.97
N ALA A 133 -35.38 -9.80 -19.88
CA ALA A 133 -36.07 -11.08 -19.75
C ALA A 133 -37.59 -10.89 -19.80
N ASN A 134 -38.29 -11.79 -20.51
CA ASN A 134 -39.75 -11.82 -20.65
C ASN A 134 -40.35 -10.47 -21.10
N GLN A 135 -39.58 -9.60 -21.77
CA GLN A 135 -39.98 -8.22 -22.07
C GLN A 135 -41.23 -8.13 -22.95
N GLU A 136 -41.39 -9.03 -23.93
CA GLU A 136 -42.49 -9.00 -24.89
C GLU A 136 -43.80 -9.38 -24.19
N GLU A 137 -43.78 -10.48 -23.43
CA GLU A 137 -44.90 -10.95 -22.63
C GLU A 137 -45.29 -9.93 -21.54
N ALA A 138 -44.31 -9.40 -20.81
CA ALA A 138 -44.56 -8.39 -19.79
C ALA A 138 -45.17 -7.12 -20.38
N LEU A 139 -44.66 -6.65 -21.53
CA LEU A 139 -45.18 -5.45 -22.19
C LEU A 139 -46.60 -5.67 -22.73
N ALA A 140 -46.86 -6.82 -23.34
CA ALA A 140 -48.18 -7.18 -23.84
C ALA A 140 -49.21 -7.17 -22.69
N TYR A 141 -48.89 -7.83 -21.57
CA TYR A 141 -49.74 -7.85 -20.39
C TYR A 141 -49.94 -6.44 -19.81
N CYS A 142 -48.88 -5.65 -19.68
CA CYS A 142 -48.95 -4.25 -19.22
C CYS A 142 -49.92 -3.41 -20.07
N LEU A 143 -49.83 -3.54 -21.40
CA LEU A 143 -50.69 -2.81 -22.34
C LEU A 143 -52.16 -3.23 -22.25
N GLU A 144 -52.43 -4.49 -21.94
CA GLU A 144 -53.79 -5.03 -21.74
C GLU A 144 -54.43 -4.46 -20.46
N ILE A 145 -53.67 -4.42 -19.36
CA ILE A 145 -54.23 -4.07 -18.03
C ILE A 145 -54.11 -2.60 -17.65
N LYS A 146 -53.31 -1.78 -18.37
CA LYS A 146 -53.05 -0.38 -17.98
C LYS A 146 -54.30 0.50 -17.81
N GLY A 147 -55.42 0.17 -18.46
CA GLY A 147 -56.68 0.89 -18.33
C GLY A 147 -57.49 0.52 -17.09
N GLN A 148 -57.09 -0.51 -16.35
CA GLN A 148 -57.78 -1.01 -15.16
C GLN A 148 -57.34 -0.30 -13.86
N TYR A 149 -56.29 0.52 -13.94
CA TYR A 149 -55.67 1.20 -12.80
C TYR A 149 -55.62 2.71 -13.05
N GLU A 150 -55.64 3.51 -11.97
CA GLU A 150 -55.53 4.97 -12.08
C GLU A 150 -54.15 5.44 -12.61
N GLY A 151 -53.11 4.63 -12.40
CA GLY A 151 -51.73 4.94 -12.79
C GLY A 151 -51.05 3.77 -13.51
N ILE A 152 -50.06 4.10 -14.33
CA ILE A 152 -49.26 3.11 -15.07
C ILE A 152 -48.36 2.29 -14.14
N GLU A 153 -48.04 2.83 -12.97
CA GLU A 153 -47.15 2.26 -11.98
C GLU A 153 -47.66 0.90 -11.49
N GLU A 154 -48.97 0.81 -11.22
CA GLU A 154 -49.61 -0.44 -10.77
C GLU A 154 -49.67 -1.47 -11.89
N ALA A 155 -50.00 -1.06 -13.12
CA ALA A 155 -49.99 -1.94 -14.28
C ALA A 155 -48.58 -2.53 -14.55
N ILE A 156 -47.54 -1.71 -14.39
CA ILE A 156 -46.15 -2.17 -14.48
C ILE A 156 -45.82 -3.16 -13.37
N LEU A 157 -46.18 -2.88 -12.11
CA LEU A 157 -45.96 -3.81 -11.00
C LEU A 157 -46.63 -5.16 -11.26
N LYS A 158 -47.91 -5.17 -11.66
CA LYS A 158 -48.63 -6.39 -12.02
C LYS A 158 -48.01 -7.14 -13.19
N SER A 159 -47.36 -6.43 -14.11
CA SER A 159 -46.62 -7.07 -15.21
C SER A 159 -45.34 -7.75 -14.74
N TYR A 160 -44.66 -7.22 -13.71
CA TYR A 160 -43.55 -7.93 -13.06
C TYR A 160 -44.03 -9.18 -12.34
N GLU A 161 -45.14 -9.10 -11.60
CA GLU A 161 -45.73 -10.25 -10.88
C GLU A 161 -46.15 -11.36 -11.86
N TYR A 162 -46.72 -10.97 -13.01
CA TYR A 162 -47.16 -11.89 -14.05
C TYR A 162 -46.00 -12.70 -14.66
N VAL A 163 -44.86 -12.06 -14.92
CA VAL A 163 -43.67 -12.70 -15.52
C VAL A 163 -42.59 -13.11 -14.50
N ALA A 164 -42.93 -13.08 -13.21
CA ALA A 164 -41.97 -13.36 -12.13
C ALA A 164 -41.40 -14.78 -12.22
N ASP A 165 -40.08 -14.89 -12.17
CA ASP A 165 -39.34 -16.13 -12.30
C ASP A 165 -37.93 -16.05 -11.70
N GLU A 166 -37.07 -17.03 -11.98
CA GLU A 166 -35.69 -17.01 -11.50
C GLU A 166 -34.89 -15.80 -11.98
N ALA A 167 -35.25 -15.18 -13.12
CA ALA A 167 -34.57 -14.03 -13.72
C ALA A 167 -35.20 -12.67 -13.35
N ILE A 168 -36.46 -12.64 -12.93
CA ILE A 168 -37.24 -11.43 -12.66
C ILE A 168 -37.97 -11.58 -11.33
N GLY A 169 -37.74 -10.66 -10.39
CA GLY A 169 -38.50 -10.60 -9.15
C GLY A 169 -37.80 -9.82 -8.03
N GLY A 170 -38.15 -10.14 -6.78
CA GLY A 170 -37.60 -9.46 -5.61
C GLY A 170 -38.25 -8.10 -5.36
N THR A 171 -37.44 -7.05 -5.29
CA THR A 171 -37.88 -5.67 -5.08
C THR A 171 -37.90 -4.92 -6.41
N LEU A 172 -39.04 -4.32 -6.73
CA LEU A 172 -39.17 -3.36 -7.81
C LEU A 172 -38.63 -2.00 -7.35
N HIS A 173 -37.48 -1.59 -7.87
CA HIS A 173 -36.95 -0.23 -7.67
C HIS A 173 -37.51 0.70 -8.73
N CYS A 174 -38.22 1.75 -8.32
CA CYS A 174 -38.87 2.69 -9.23
C CYS A 174 -38.38 4.13 -9.03
N PHE A 175 -38.40 4.90 -10.13
CA PHE A 175 -38.05 6.31 -10.14
C PHE A 175 -39.06 7.10 -10.96
N ILE A 176 -39.40 8.28 -10.47
CA ILE A 176 -40.11 9.32 -11.22
C ILE A 176 -39.11 10.45 -11.49
N ILE A 177 -38.82 10.71 -12.76
CA ILE A 177 -37.90 11.73 -13.23
C ILE A 177 -38.74 12.87 -13.80
N SER A 178 -38.69 14.05 -13.21
CA SER A 178 -39.39 15.25 -13.70
C SER A 178 -38.44 16.46 -13.73
N LYS A 179 -38.95 17.60 -14.19
CA LYS A 179 -38.20 18.88 -14.15
C LYS A 179 -37.84 19.31 -12.73
N ASP A 180 -38.61 18.86 -11.73
CA ASP A 180 -38.45 19.25 -10.32
C ASP A 180 -37.48 18.33 -9.56
N GLY A 181 -37.08 17.21 -10.17
CA GLY A 181 -36.09 16.30 -9.61
C GLY A 181 -36.37 14.83 -9.92
N ILE A 182 -35.68 13.96 -9.18
CA ILE A 182 -35.84 12.50 -9.26
C ILE A 182 -36.32 12.00 -7.91
N MET A 183 -37.52 11.45 -7.88
CA MET A 183 -38.10 10.72 -6.75
C MET A 183 -37.80 9.22 -6.90
N GLU A 184 -37.59 8.55 -5.77
CA GLU A 184 -37.31 7.11 -5.71
C GLU A 184 -38.38 6.42 -4.87
N GLY A 185 -38.77 5.21 -5.27
CA GLY A 185 -39.68 4.35 -4.54
C GLY A 185 -39.30 2.87 -4.69
N GLN A 186 -40.00 2.03 -3.95
CA GLN A 186 -39.84 0.58 -4.03
C GLN A 186 -41.16 -0.14 -3.77
N ALA A 187 -41.34 -1.30 -4.41
CA ALA A 187 -42.45 -2.22 -4.15
C ALA A 187 -41.92 -3.67 -4.15
N VAL A 188 -42.64 -4.58 -3.49
CA VAL A 188 -42.31 -6.01 -3.54
C VAL A 188 -42.99 -6.61 -4.78
N ILE A 189 -42.24 -7.40 -5.56
CA ILE A 189 -42.79 -8.20 -6.65
C ILE A 189 -43.22 -9.54 -6.05
N ASN A 190 -44.52 -9.83 -6.08
CA ASN A 190 -45.03 -11.10 -5.61
C ASN A 190 -44.70 -12.23 -6.60
N ASP A 191 -43.91 -13.20 -6.15
CA ASP A 191 -43.63 -14.41 -6.92
C ASP A 191 -44.85 -15.33 -6.96
N SER A 192 -45.29 -15.69 -8.16
CA SER A 192 -46.42 -16.61 -8.35
C SER A 192 -46.03 -18.09 -8.27
N ARG A 193 -44.73 -18.39 -8.20
CA ARG A 193 -44.21 -19.77 -8.24
C ARG A 193 -42.95 -19.97 -7.39
N PRO A 194 -42.70 -21.19 -6.87
CA PRO A 194 -41.43 -21.52 -6.22
C PRO A 194 -40.24 -21.31 -7.16
N LEU A 195 -39.15 -20.73 -6.64
CA LEU A 195 -37.94 -20.44 -7.42
C LEU A 195 -36.95 -21.61 -7.37
N ARG A 196 -36.35 -21.94 -8.52
CA ARG A 196 -35.22 -22.86 -8.55
C ARG A 196 -33.97 -22.18 -7.99
N THR A 197 -33.40 -22.73 -6.92
CA THR A 197 -32.12 -22.30 -6.36
C THR A 197 -31.00 -23.23 -6.80
N TYR A 198 -29.82 -22.70 -7.09
CA TYR A 198 -28.66 -23.53 -7.41
C TYR A 198 -27.93 -23.93 -6.13
N GLU A 199 -27.87 -25.22 -5.83
CA GLU A 199 -27.18 -25.74 -4.63
C GLU A 199 -25.64 -25.73 -4.77
N GLY A 200 -25.12 -25.44 -5.97
CA GLY A 200 -23.68 -25.42 -6.25
C GLY A 200 -23.04 -24.07 -5.94
N ARG A 201 -22.40 -23.95 -4.77
CA ARG A 201 -21.61 -22.78 -4.31
C ARG A 201 -22.43 -21.51 -4.03
N ALA A 202 -22.33 -21.06 -2.79
CA ALA A 202 -22.70 -19.69 -2.40
C ALA A 202 -21.92 -18.67 -3.25
N PHE A 203 -22.60 -17.62 -3.68
CA PHE A 203 -22.02 -16.52 -4.44
C PHE A 203 -20.81 -15.92 -3.70
N PRO A 204 -19.64 -15.77 -4.32
CA PRO A 204 -18.44 -15.24 -3.68
C PRO A 204 -18.43 -13.70 -3.65
N TYR A 205 -19.54 -13.05 -3.26
CA TYR A 205 -19.51 -11.59 -3.08
C TYR A 205 -19.37 -11.20 -1.62
N HIS A 206 -18.15 -10.78 -1.31
CA HIS A 206 -17.76 -9.60 -0.52
C HIS A 206 -18.84 -9.06 0.44
N CYS A 207 -18.67 -9.33 1.74
CA CYS A 207 -19.19 -8.43 2.75
C CYS A 207 -18.34 -7.15 2.70
N ASP A 208 -18.91 -6.01 2.30
CA ASP A 208 -18.33 -4.73 2.64
C ASP A 208 -18.81 -4.35 4.05
N LEU A 209 -17.93 -4.39 5.04
CA LEU A 209 -18.21 -3.78 6.33
C LEU A 209 -18.14 -2.26 6.15
N ARG A 210 -19.24 -1.64 5.71
CA ARG A 210 -19.42 -0.19 5.80
C ARG A 210 -19.78 0.16 7.23
N GLY A 211 -18.77 0.41 8.07
CA GLY A 211 -18.96 0.81 9.46
C GLY A 211 -17.89 0.27 10.40
N ASN A 212 -18.23 0.15 11.68
CA ASN A 212 -17.33 -0.38 12.70
C ASN A 212 -17.46 -1.91 12.75
N LEU A 213 -16.35 -2.63 12.62
CA LEU A 213 -16.27 -4.04 12.99
C LEU A 213 -15.91 -4.16 14.47
N ILE A 214 -16.84 -4.66 15.27
CA ILE A 214 -16.55 -5.09 16.65
C ILE A 214 -16.52 -6.62 16.64
N ALA A 215 -15.32 -7.18 16.80
CA ALA A 215 -15.12 -8.62 16.82
C ALA A 215 -14.25 -9.01 18.01
N THR A 216 -14.60 -10.12 18.66
CA THR A 216 -13.81 -10.68 19.77
C THR A 216 -12.56 -11.42 19.26
N ASN A 217 -12.60 -11.91 18.02
CA ASN A 217 -11.47 -12.54 17.34
C ASN A 217 -11.56 -12.29 15.83
N VAL A 218 -10.43 -12.00 15.18
CA VAL A 218 -10.32 -11.79 13.73
C VAL A 218 -9.08 -12.54 13.22
N ASN A 219 -9.28 -13.46 12.28
CA ASN A 219 -8.19 -14.13 11.57
C ASN A 219 -8.08 -13.56 10.15
N LEU A 220 -6.93 -12.98 9.80
CA LEU A 220 -6.64 -12.41 8.49
C LEU A 220 -5.48 -13.17 7.85
N SER A 221 -5.74 -13.86 6.75
CA SER A 221 -4.73 -14.65 6.02
C SER A 221 -3.97 -13.83 4.96
N GLY A 222 -4.13 -12.50 4.95
CA GLY A 222 -3.55 -11.60 3.96
C GLY A 222 -3.19 -10.25 4.57
N ASN A 223 -2.97 -9.25 3.71
CA ASN A 223 -2.52 -7.93 4.16
C ASN A 223 -3.67 -7.11 4.77
N MET A 224 -3.35 -6.37 5.84
CA MET A 224 -4.20 -5.30 6.37
C MET A 224 -3.64 -3.95 5.92
N ASN A 225 -4.40 -3.19 5.13
CA ASN A 225 -4.04 -1.83 4.72
C ASN A 225 -4.84 -0.81 5.55
N MET A 226 -4.17 -0.08 6.44
CA MET A 226 -4.80 0.93 7.31
C MET A 226 -4.47 2.35 6.83
N THR A 227 -5.26 2.90 5.90
CA THR A 227 -5.08 4.31 5.46
C THR A 227 -5.71 5.25 6.48
N GLY A 228 -4.89 5.98 7.25
CA GLY A 228 -5.35 6.93 8.28
C GLY A 228 -5.89 6.27 9.56
N GLY A 229 -5.83 4.94 9.67
CA GLY A 229 -6.14 4.22 10.90
C GLY A 229 -4.99 4.31 11.91
N SER A 230 -5.30 4.17 13.19
CA SER A 230 -4.30 4.07 14.25
C SER A 230 -4.41 2.70 14.94
N ILE A 231 -3.27 2.13 15.32
CA ILE A 231 -3.20 0.96 16.19
C ILE A 231 -2.86 1.46 17.60
N SER A 232 -3.74 1.24 18.56
CA SER A 232 -3.44 1.49 19.97
C SER A 232 -2.63 0.34 20.55
N TRP A 233 -1.31 0.46 20.50
CA TRP A 233 -0.38 -0.56 20.99
C TRP A 233 -0.53 -0.87 22.50
N ALA A 234 -1.15 0.02 23.27
CA ALA A 234 -1.45 -0.21 24.69
C ALA A 234 -2.37 -1.43 24.90
N ASN A 235 -3.19 -1.77 23.91
CA ASN A 235 -4.14 -2.89 23.95
C ASN A 235 -3.72 -4.07 23.05
N VAL A 236 -2.62 -3.94 22.31
CA VAL A 236 -2.06 -5.05 21.54
C VAL A 236 -1.15 -5.82 22.49
N GLY A 237 -1.62 -6.98 22.95
CA GLY A 237 -0.78 -7.90 23.72
C GLY A 237 0.52 -8.20 22.96
N LYS A 238 1.62 -8.41 23.70
CA LYS A 238 2.92 -8.77 23.10
C LYS A 238 2.68 -9.86 22.04
N PRO A 239 3.09 -9.67 20.77
CA PRO A 239 2.93 -10.70 19.76
C PRO A 239 3.60 -11.98 20.24
N THR A 240 2.87 -13.09 20.20
CA THR A 240 3.43 -14.40 20.52
C THR A 240 4.20 -14.85 19.29
N TYR A 241 5.52 -14.63 19.30
CA TYR A 241 6.44 -15.17 18.31
C TYR A 241 7.48 -16.05 19.02
N SER A 242 7.91 -17.11 18.35
CA SER A 242 9.14 -17.79 18.69
C SER A 242 10.32 -16.97 18.17
N ALA A 243 11.44 -17.03 18.87
CA ALA A 243 12.66 -16.33 18.46
C ALA A 243 13.10 -16.76 17.04
N SER A 244 12.90 -18.05 16.71
CA SER A 244 13.15 -18.61 15.37
C SER A 244 12.32 -18.00 14.25
N GLU A 245 11.07 -17.61 14.49
CA GLU A 245 10.18 -17.08 13.43
C GLU A 245 10.58 -15.69 12.95
N VAL A 246 11.23 -14.91 13.81
CA VAL A 246 11.60 -13.52 13.52
C VAL A 246 13.12 -13.32 13.43
N GLY A 247 13.89 -14.42 13.45
CA GLY A 247 15.36 -14.37 13.49
C GLY A 247 15.92 -13.77 14.78
N ALA A 248 15.11 -13.67 15.84
CA ALA A 248 15.57 -13.25 17.15
C ALA A 248 16.30 -14.39 17.86
N LEU A 249 17.23 -14.04 18.74
CA LEU A 249 17.88 -15.01 19.61
C LEU A 249 16.96 -15.32 20.82
N ALA A 250 16.97 -16.57 21.27
CA ALA A 250 16.18 -17.00 22.43
C ALA A 250 16.58 -16.23 23.71
N SER A 251 15.68 -16.15 24.69
CA SER A 251 15.93 -15.46 25.98
C SER A 251 17.12 -16.02 26.78
N SER A 252 17.51 -17.27 26.51
CA SER A 252 18.70 -17.92 27.06
C SER A 252 19.98 -17.66 26.26
N SER A 253 19.93 -16.81 25.23
CA SER A 253 21.09 -16.52 24.40
C SER A 253 22.07 -15.61 25.14
N PRO A 254 23.36 -15.96 25.21
CA PRO A 254 24.39 -15.13 25.84
C PRO A 254 24.75 -13.87 25.02
N LYS A 255 24.19 -13.70 23.82
CA LYS A 255 24.46 -12.57 22.92
C LYS A 255 23.36 -11.52 23.06
N LEU A 256 23.65 -10.51 23.88
CA LEU A 256 22.73 -9.44 24.27
C LEU A 256 23.07 -8.16 23.52
N THR A 257 22.39 -7.85 22.41
CA THR A 257 22.36 -6.48 21.90
C THR A 257 21.01 -5.88 22.26
N ASN A 258 20.99 -4.99 23.25
CA ASN A 258 19.80 -4.24 23.65
C ASN A 258 19.84 -2.86 22.98
N ILE A 259 18.86 -2.57 22.13
CA ILE A 259 18.73 -1.29 21.43
C ILE A 259 17.57 -0.52 22.05
N THR A 260 17.84 0.68 22.52
CA THR A 260 16.86 1.59 23.10
C THR A 260 16.89 2.93 22.37
N SER A 261 15.95 3.82 22.67
CA SER A 261 15.98 5.20 22.18
C SER A 261 17.18 6.01 22.66
N THR A 262 17.89 5.54 23.71
CA THR A 262 19.05 6.21 24.29
C THR A 262 20.38 5.58 23.91
N GLY A 263 20.39 4.44 23.21
CA GLY A 263 21.63 3.81 22.73
C GLY A 263 21.56 2.30 22.51
N VAL A 264 22.71 1.75 22.10
CA VAL A 264 22.95 0.30 21.94
C VAL A 264 23.80 -0.18 23.10
N TYR A 265 23.27 -1.10 23.90
CA TYR A 265 23.95 -1.73 25.03
C TYR A 265 24.21 -3.18 24.66
N THR A 266 25.48 -3.53 24.54
CA THR A 266 25.90 -4.90 24.22
C THR A 266 26.87 -5.43 25.26
N GLY A 267 26.96 -6.76 25.37
CA GLY A 267 28.04 -7.41 26.11
C GLY A 267 29.42 -7.15 25.48
N GLU A 268 30.44 -7.86 25.96
CA GLU A 268 31.81 -7.76 25.43
C GLU A 268 31.82 -7.86 23.90
N ILE A 269 32.35 -6.83 23.25
CA ILE A 269 32.61 -6.82 21.81
C ILE A 269 34.08 -7.19 21.64
N THR A 270 34.38 -8.32 20.99
CA THR A 270 35.77 -8.68 20.71
C THR A 270 36.32 -7.80 19.57
N ALA A 271 37.61 -7.48 19.62
CA ALA A 271 38.22 -6.39 18.83
C ALA A 271 38.00 -6.49 17.29
N ASP A 272 37.79 -7.68 16.75
CA ASP A 272 37.57 -7.90 15.31
C ASP A 272 36.17 -7.49 14.82
N GLN A 273 35.26 -7.13 15.72
CA GLN A 273 33.86 -6.86 15.40
C GLN A 273 33.54 -5.38 15.14
N ILE A 274 34.47 -4.46 15.44
CA ILE A 274 34.25 -3.02 15.26
C ILE A 274 34.93 -2.53 13.98
N ARG A 275 34.19 -2.49 12.87
CA ARG A 275 34.59 -1.75 11.67
C ARG A 275 33.95 -0.36 11.67
N ALA A 276 34.50 0.56 12.45
CA ALA A 276 34.03 1.95 12.53
C ALA A 276 34.87 2.88 11.65
N GLY A 277 34.22 3.84 10.97
CA GLY A 277 34.94 4.85 10.16
C GLY A 277 35.65 5.90 11.02
N LYS A 278 34.95 6.49 11.99
CA LYS A 278 35.50 7.45 12.97
C LYS A 278 34.81 7.23 14.32
N ILE A 279 35.60 6.93 15.36
CA ILE A 279 35.13 6.89 16.74
C ILE A 279 35.50 8.23 17.38
N THR A 280 34.50 9.07 17.67
CA THR A 280 34.71 10.32 18.41
C THR A 280 34.23 10.09 19.83
N ALA A 281 35.11 10.22 20.82
CA ALA A 281 34.72 9.97 22.20
C ALA A 281 35.37 10.96 23.16
N SER A 282 34.56 11.53 24.04
CA SER A 282 35.00 12.33 25.18
C SER A 282 35.34 11.47 26.41
N GLN A 283 35.04 10.17 26.38
CA GLN A 283 35.08 9.26 27.54
C GLN A 283 35.72 7.89 27.22
N ILE A 284 36.65 7.79 26.26
CA ILE A 284 37.45 6.56 26.14
C ILE A 284 38.45 6.55 27.30
N ASP A 285 38.23 5.66 28.26
CA ASP A 285 39.28 5.26 29.20
C ASP A 285 40.31 4.41 28.42
N THR A 286 41.53 4.92 28.32
CA THR A 286 42.63 4.29 27.58
C THR A 286 43.51 3.40 28.46
N THR A 287 43.06 3.05 29.67
CA THR A 287 43.82 2.13 30.53
C THR A 287 44.00 0.79 29.80
N ASN A 288 45.26 0.41 29.54
CA ASN A 288 45.68 -0.75 28.71
C ASN A 288 45.51 -0.61 27.18
N LEU A 289 45.49 0.61 26.65
CA LEU A 289 45.55 0.82 25.20
C LEU A 289 46.90 0.37 24.61
N SER A 290 46.88 -0.65 23.74
CA SER A 290 48.04 -1.08 22.93
C SER A 290 47.89 -0.56 21.50
N VAL A 291 48.86 0.19 21.00
CA VAL A 291 48.88 0.72 19.64
C VAL A 291 50.26 0.57 19.03
N ALA A 292 50.33 0.17 17.76
CA ALA A 292 51.58 0.19 16.99
C ALA A 292 51.91 1.60 16.47
N ARG A 293 50.90 2.37 16.07
CA ARG A 293 51.06 3.74 15.55
C ARG A 293 49.94 4.65 16.01
N LEU A 294 50.30 5.86 16.46
CA LEU A 294 49.37 6.94 16.78
C LEU A 294 49.56 8.08 15.78
N TYR A 295 48.59 8.28 14.88
CA TYR A 295 48.65 9.28 13.82
C TYR A 295 48.12 10.65 14.27
N GLN A 296 48.75 11.72 13.80
CA GLN A 296 48.22 13.06 13.91
C GLN A 296 46.98 13.22 13.01
N ASN A 297 45.88 13.72 13.57
CA ASN A 297 44.68 14.00 12.80
C ASN A 297 44.97 14.99 11.66
N GLY A 298 44.56 14.65 10.43
CA GLY A 298 44.78 15.46 9.23
C GLY A 298 46.22 15.45 8.70
N SER A 299 47.12 14.63 9.27
CA SER A 299 48.52 14.54 8.82
C SER A 299 49.00 13.09 8.88
N PRO A 300 48.65 12.24 7.89
CA PRO A 300 48.95 10.80 7.92
C PRO A 300 50.45 10.47 7.95
N ASN A 301 51.29 11.44 7.59
CA ASN A 301 52.75 11.32 7.59
C ASN A 301 53.40 11.76 8.92
N ASN A 302 52.60 12.20 9.89
CA ASN A 302 53.06 12.54 11.23
C ASN A 302 52.46 11.54 12.21
N TYR A 303 53.29 10.75 12.87
CA TYR A 303 52.83 9.72 13.79
C TYR A 303 53.89 9.36 14.82
N VAL A 304 53.46 8.73 15.90
CA VAL A 304 54.31 8.09 16.90
C VAL A 304 54.25 6.59 16.68
N VAL A 305 55.40 5.93 16.65
CA VAL A 305 55.50 4.47 16.81
C VAL A 305 55.81 4.21 18.28
N LEU A 306 54.98 3.38 18.91
CA LEU A 306 55.18 2.93 20.29
C LEU A 306 55.45 1.44 20.25
N GLY A 307 56.69 1.04 20.56
CA GLY A 307 57.16 -0.32 20.45
C GLY A 307 57.96 -0.59 19.17
N GLY A 308 58.56 -1.78 19.12
CA GLY A 308 59.51 -2.20 18.10
C GLY A 308 60.21 -3.48 18.59
N GLN A 309 61.17 -4.01 17.83
CA GLN A 309 61.93 -5.20 18.26
C GLN A 309 62.55 -5.02 19.66
N TYR A 310 62.86 -3.77 20.04
CA TYR A 310 63.47 -3.44 21.32
C TYR A 310 62.62 -2.53 22.21
N GLY A 311 61.36 -2.25 21.86
CA GLY A 311 60.49 -1.37 22.66
C GLY A 311 60.77 0.13 22.49
N ASP A 312 61.21 0.53 21.30
CA ASP A 312 61.57 1.92 20.96
C ASP A 312 60.35 2.86 20.94
N LEU A 313 60.63 4.16 21.04
CA LEU A 313 59.66 5.24 20.73
C LEU A 313 60.21 6.05 19.57
N GLU A 314 59.46 6.13 18.47
CA GLU A 314 59.85 6.88 17.27
C GLU A 314 58.81 7.96 16.95
N LEU A 315 59.29 9.17 16.66
CA LEU A 315 58.49 10.30 16.19
C LEU A 315 58.77 10.51 14.70
N TYR A 316 57.72 10.44 13.89
CA TYR A 316 57.79 10.71 12.46
C TYR A 316 57.21 12.08 12.12
N TYR A 317 57.91 12.80 11.24
CA TYR A 317 57.46 14.06 10.67
C TYR A 317 57.60 14.02 9.15
N GLN A 318 56.51 14.28 8.43
CA GLN A 318 56.44 14.19 6.98
C GLN A 318 56.98 12.86 6.42
N GLY A 319 56.71 11.76 7.13
CA GLY A 319 57.06 10.40 6.71
C GLY A 319 58.49 9.99 7.02
N SER A 320 59.30 10.88 7.60
CA SER A 320 60.69 10.62 7.98
C SER A 320 60.82 10.47 9.49
N ASN A 321 61.68 9.53 9.95
CA ASN A 321 62.01 9.41 11.36
C ASN A 321 62.75 10.68 11.82
N TYR A 322 62.09 11.44 12.68
CA TYR A 322 62.59 12.70 13.18
C TYR A 322 63.36 12.50 14.47
N PHE A 323 62.81 11.72 15.41
CA PHE A 323 63.40 11.48 16.72
C PHE A 323 63.13 10.06 17.19
N THR A 324 64.09 9.45 17.87
CA THR A 324 63.94 8.11 18.43
C THR A 324 64.53 8.05 19.83
N VAL A 325 63.77 7.48 20.76
CA VAL A 325 64.30 6.90 22.00
C VAL A 325 64.59 5.44 21.69
N TYR A 326 65.84 5.16 21.34
CA TYR A 326 66.27 3.82 20.96
C TYR A 326 66.70 3.05 22.19
N ASN A 327 66.01 1.97 22.50
CA ASN A 327 66.35 1.05 23.57
C ASN A 327 67.28 -0.03 23.00
N ASP A 328 68.56 0.05 23.33
CA ASP A 328 69.53 -1.01 23.08
C ASP A 328 69.56 -1.99 24.25
N ILE A 329 70.28 -3.11 24.09
CA ILE A 329 70.36 -4.16 25.13
C ILE A 329 70.87 -3.61 26.47
N ASP A 330 71.84 -2.70 26.43
CA ASP A 330 72.55 -2.19 27.61
C ASP A 330 72.50 -0.65 27.74
N SER A 331 71.64 0.01 26.95
CA SER A 331 71.58 1.48 26.95
C SER A 331 70.34 2.04 26.27
N VAL A 332 70.00 3.29 26.60
CA VAL A 332 69.02 4.08 25.86
C VAL A 332 69.74 5.19 25.11
N THR A 333 69.51 5.30 23.80
CA THR A 333 70.11 6.34 22.95
C THR A 333 69.03 7.28 22.42
N LEU A 334 69.20 8.58 22.66
CA LEU A 334 68.41 9.62 22.03
C LEU A 334 68.98 9.90 20.64
N LYS A 335 68.20 9.62 19.60
CA LYS A 335 68.57 9.84 18.20
C LYS A 335 67.72 10.93 17.57
N HIS A 336 68.31 11.77 16.73
CA HIS A 336 67.59 12.68 15.84
C HIS A 336 68.05 12.40 14.40
N ARG A 337 67.11 12.06 13.52
CA ARG A 337 67.38 11.60 12.13
C ARG A 337 68.48 10.53 12.08
N ASP A 338 68.29 9.48 12.87
CA ASP A 338 69.20 8.33 13.03
C ASP A 338 70.61 8.63 13.60
N ARG A 339 70.89 9.88 13.99
CA ARG A 339 72.15 10.26 14.64
C ARG A 339 71.98 10.25 16.15
N GLY A 340 72.78 9.46 16.85
CA GLY A 340 72.81 9.42 18.31
C GLY A 340 73.44 10.69 18.89
N HIS A 341 72.78 11.27 19.89
CA HIS A 341 73.25 12.48 20.58
C HIS A 341 73.60 12.21 22.04
N LEU A 342 72.86 11.33 22.71
CA LEU A 342 73.06 11.00 24.11
C LEU A 342 72.79 9.51 24.32
N ARG A 343 73.75 8.79 24.88
CA ARG A 343 73.59 7.38 25.27
C ARG A 343 73.62 7.27 26.80
N LEU A 344 72.58 6.72 27.40
CA LEU A 344 72.52 6.38 28.81
C LEU A 344 72.78 4.89 28.96
N SER A 345 73.91 4.51 29.53
CA SER A 345 74.24 3.12 29.79
C SER A 345 73.43 2.60 30.99
N SER A 346 72.70 1.50 30.81
CA SER A 346 71.98 0.84 31.92
C SER A 346 72.95 0.11 32.86
N VAL A 347 74.12 -0.31 32.35
CA VAL A 347 75.15 -1.00 33.13
C VAL A 347 75.90 -0.04 34.06
N SER A 348 76.29 1.14 33.56
CA SER A 348 77.09 2.09 34.34
C SER A 348 76.28 3.22 34.97
N GLY A 349 75.03 3.42 34.55
CA GLY A 349 74.22 4.58 34.91
C GLY A 349 74.73 5.91 34.36
N LYS A 350 75.78 5.90 33.53
CA LYS A 350 76.41 7.11 32.99
C LYS A 350 75.76 7.54 31.67
N ALA A 351 75.68 8.85 31.51
CA ALA A 351 75.34 9.51 30.26
C ALA A 351 76.61 9.79 29.45
N HIS A 352 76.60 9.41 28.18
CA HIS A 352 77.68 9.61 27.22
C HIS A 352 77.17 10.55 26.11
N PRO A 353 77.62 11.81 26.06
CA PRO A 353 77.34 12.66 24.91
C PRO A 353 78.01 12.04 23.68
N LEU A 354 77.26 11.98 22.59
CA LEU A 354 77.71 11.50 21.30
C LEU A 354 77.73 12.68 20.31
N GLY A 355 78.74 12.70 19.43
CA GLY A 355 78.90 13.74 18.43
C GLY A 355 79.29 15.12 18.99
N GLY A 356 79.15 16.14 18.16
CA GLY A 356 79.38 17.53 18.53
C GLY A 356 78.17 18.13 19.24
N TRP A 357 78.42 18.83 20.34
CA TRP A 357 77.41 19.59 21.07
C TRP A 357 77.76 21.07 20.99
N ASP A 358 76.81 21.88 20.54
CA ASP A 358 76.95 23.33 20.50
C ASP A 358 76.31 23.93 21.76
N PHE A 359 77.15 24.53 22.60
CA PHE A 359 76.74 25.21 23.83
C PHE A 359 76.78 26.73 23.72
N SER A 360 76.90 27.29 22.51
CA SER A 360 77.00 28.74 22.28
C SER A 360 75.82 29.55 22.86
N GLY A 361 74.65 28.92 22.99
CA GLY A 361 73.45 29.52 23.60
C GLY A 361 73.22 29.15 25.07
N ALA A 362 74.15 28.49 25.76
CA ALA A 362 73.94 27.94 27.10
C ALA A 362 75.02 28.38 28.11
N THR A 363 74.61 28.66 29.35
CA THR A 363 75.56 28.72 30.48
C THR A 363 75.81 27.30 31.00
N VAL A 364 77.03 26.81 30.86
CA VAL A 364 77.42 25.46 31.30
C VAL A 364 78.13 25.55 32.65
N THR A 365 77.63 24.85 33.67
CA THR A 365 78.25 24.74 35.00
C THR A 365 78.41 23.28 35.38
N GLY A 366 79.49 22.92 36.09
CA GLY A 366 79.72 21.54 36.57
C GLY A 366 80.37 20.60 35.55
N LEU A 367 81.02 21.13 34.52
CA LEU A 367 81.79 20.33 33.56
C LEU A 367 83.16 19.96 34.14
N ASN A 368 83.33 18.70 34.56
CA ASN A 368 84.65 18.15 34.86
C ASN A 368 85.28 17.68 33.55
N THR A 369 86.01 18.55 32.85
CA THR A 369 86.72 18.17 31.63
C THR A 369 87.87 17.21 31.97
N VAL A 370 87.70 15.93 31.66
CA VAL A 370 88.82 15.00 31.52
C VAL A 370 89.04 14.85 30.03
N SER A 371 90.08 15.48 29.50
CA SER A 371 90.52 15.24 28.12
C SER A 371 91.02 13.80 28.02
N VAL A 372 90.20 12.91 27.49
CA VAL A 372 90.64 11.58 27.07
C VAL A 372 91.18 11.75 25.66
N PHE A 373 92.51 11.80 25.52
CA PHE A 373 93.16 11.67 24.22
C PHE A 373 93.01 10.22 23.77
N GLY A 374 92.11 9.99 22.81
CA GLY A 374 91.95 8.73 22.09
C GLY A 374 92.67 8.79 20.76
#